data_AF-A0A511HR54-F1
#
_entry.id   AF-A0A511HR54-F1
#
_cell.length_a   1.000
_cell.length_b   1.000
_cell.length_c   1.000
_cell.angle_alpha   90.00
_cell.angle_beta   90.00
_cell.angle_gamma   90.00
#
_symmetry.space_group_name_H-M   'P 1'
#
loop_
_entity.id
_entity.type
_entity.pdbx_description
1 polymer ?
#
loop_
_entity_poly.entity_id
_entity_poly.type
_entity_poly.pdbx_seq_one_letter_code
_entity_poly.pdbx_strand_id
1 'polypeptide(L)'
;MTMQSNGPSQQNSLGPKKKTSMGVQVLAYLIGSCFGLGIITAIGMTGTPGIILGVLAVAGSIFAIVKVPRLRVLASFGAIGGVVLTLLGLGAVGAEETAQARAQANMDEAKKRRLEAEARATELALKFEDLAASSKNEDVLALCEQAVSAGGIPANHKERCGTLLYAQGQARLSKERSEGLRYLALAGQIESSKRADAVALAAKTERDALRDDTNASLKDAQAQLAAKDITSARATLNAAHKRIATALQSEPNDKPLAALQQRLEDLTQKVEKEEEKQASAKRRADYIKESCAQVSRTFGPSSKLSDIQKDELWKSYKGKGFAWNLEVVEVSEGMLGGYTVQFKCGRNSPSLIQDIQMSFSKHARATVMELQKGAVYEVEGKLTSTSTLFGLGAEPL
;
A
#
# COMPACT_ATOMS: atom_id res chain seq x y z
N MET A 1 43.89 -48.49 -18.01
CA MET A 1 44.14 -48.55 -16.55
C MET A 1 42.96 -47.90 -15.85
N THR A 2 42.16 -48.73 -15.20
CA THR A 2 41.00 -48.39 -14.38
C THR A 2 41.45 -47.91 -13.00
N MET A 3 40.79 -46.90 -12.44
CA MET A 3 40.33 -46.94 -11.04
C MET A 3 39.20 -45.92 -10.80
N GLN A 4 38.02 -46.46 -10.53
CA GLN A 4 36.86 -45.84 -9.87
C GLN A 4 37.00 -45.98 -8.34
N SER A 5 36.27 -45.12 -7.60
CA SER A 5 35.79 -45.24 -6.19
C SER A 5 36.04 -43.92 -5.46
N ASN A 6 35.15 -43.27 -4.69
CA ASN A 6 33.77 -43.47 -4.25
C ASN A 6 33.33 -42.10 -3.65
N GLY A 7 32.05 -41.72 -3.72
CA GLY A 7 31.44 -40.74 -2.79
C GLY A 7 31.03 -41.43 -1.47
N PRO A 8 30.18 -40.85 -0.60
CA PRO A 8 29.62 -39.49 -0.55
C PRO A 8 29.76 -38.82 0.84
N SER A 9 29.51 -37.51 0.96
CA SER A 9 29.06 -36.92 2.24
C SER A 9 28.22 -35.66 2.04
N GLN A 10 27.28 -35.53 2.96
CA GLN A 10 26.06 -34.74 2.92
C GLN A 10 26.27 -33.24 3.18
N GLN A 11 25.32 -32.47 2.62
CA GLN A 11 24.57 -31.36 3.21
C GLN A 11 25.34 -30.35 4.09
N ASN A 12 25.40 -29.11 3.62
CA ASN A 12 24.84 -28.00 4.39
C ASN A 12 24.24 -26.95 3.46
N SER A 13 22.93 -26.79 3.58
CA SER A 13 22.15 -25.70 3.00
C SER A 13 22.53 -24.38 3.68
N LEU A 14 22.46 -23.26 2.95
CA LEU A 14 21.93 -21.99 3.47
C LEU A 14 21.81 -21.02 2.29
N GLY A 15 20.60 -20.96 1.72
CA GLY A 15 20.20 -19.91 0.79
C GLY A 15 20.21 -18.53 1.47
N PRO A 16 20.20 -17.44 0.68
CA PRO A 16 20.26 -16.10 1.21
C PRO A 16 19.02 -15.79 2.05
N LYS A 17 19.25 -15.61 3.36
CA LYS A 17 18.29 -15.12 4.34
C LYS A 17 17.77 -13.75 3.92
N LYS A 18 16.46 -13.69 3.64
CA LYS A 18 15.67 -12.46 3.68
C LYS A 18 15.90 -11.78 5.04
N LYS A 19 16.40 -10.54 5.02
CA LYS A 19 16.37 -9.65 6.18
C LYS A 19 14.91 -9.27 6.46
N THR A 20 14.28 -9.98 7.38
CA THR A 20 13.08 -9.52 8.08
C THR A 20 13.50 -8.42 9.05
N SER A 21 13.17 -7.17 8.72
CA SER A 21 13.21 -6.06 9.66
C SER A 21 12.10 -6.26 10.69
N MET A 22 12.50 -6.46 11.94
CA MET A 22 11.65 -6.41 13.13
C MET A 22 11.12 -5.00 13.29
N GLY A 23 9.85 -4.80 12.94
CA GLY A 23 9.14 -3.54 13.18
C GLY A 23 7.62 -3.63 13.05
N VAL A 24 7.04 -4.83 12.99
CA VAL A 24 5.58 -5.03 12.71
C VAL A 24 4.95 -6.09 13.62
N GLN A 25 5.60 -6.51 14.70
CA GLN A 25 5.09 -7.59 15.58
C GLN A 25 4.50 -7.14 16.92
N VAL A 26 4.21 -5.85 17.08
CA VAL A 26 3.41 -5.33 18.23
C VAL A 26 2.10 -4.65 17.79
N LEU A 27 1.86 -4.51 16.47
CA LEU A 27 0.61 -3.95 15.94
C LEU A 27 -0.35 -5.00 15.37
N ALA A 28 -0.07 -6.29 15.56
CA ALA A 28 -0.91 -7.40 15.11
C ALA A 28 -1.83 -7.98 16.21
N TYR A 29 -1.67 -7.54 17.47
CA TYR A 29 -2.51 -7.99 18.59
C TYR A 29 -3.60 -6.99 19.02
N LEU A 30 -3.73 -5.85 18.32
CA LEU A 30 -4.76 -4.83 18.58
C LEU A 30 -5.77 -4.61 17.45
N ILE A 31 -5.65 -5.36 16.33
CA ILE A 31 -6.61 -5.29 15.20
C ILE A 31 -7.38 -6.62 15.02
N GLY A 32 -7.01 -7.67 15.76
CA GLY A 32 -7.71 -8.97 15.79
C GLY A 32 -8.84 -9.08 16.82
N SER A 33 -9.42 -7.95 17.27
CA SER A 33 -10.51 -7.91 18.28
C SER A 33 -11.73 -7.10 17.84
N CYS A 34 -11.74 -6.53 16.62
CA CYS A 34 -12.85 -5.70 16.14
C CYS A 34 -13.65 -6.31 14.98
N PHE A 35 -13.37 -7.55 14.58
CA PHE A 35 -14.08 -8.25 13.48
C PHE A 35 -14.93 -9.44 13.94
N GLY A 36 -15.56 -9.31 15.12
CA GLY A 36 -16.41 -10.35 15.70
C GLY A 36 -17.66 -9.84 16.42
N LEU A 37 -18.20 -8.67 16.05
CA LEU A 37 -19.41 -8.09 16.66
C LEU A 37 -20.30 -7.35 15.64
N GLY A 38 -20.36 -7.87 14.41
CA GLY A 38 -21.16 -7.28 13.31
C GLY A 38 -22.18 -8.23 12.67
N ILE A 39 -22.47 -9.39 13.27
CA ILE A 39 -23.48 -10.35 12.78
C ILE A 39 -24.28 -10.91 13.96
N ILE A 40 -24.95 -10.05 14.74
CA ILE A 40 -26.18 -10.41 15.47
C ILE A 40 -27.08 -9.17 15.46
N THR A 41 -27.66 -8.85 14.30
CA THR A 41 -28.83 -7.94 14.24
C THR A 41 -29.67 -8.28 13.01
N ALA A 42 -30.13 -9.53 12.89
CA ALA A 42 -31.15 -9.91 11.92
C ALA A 42 -31.80 -11.27 12.25
N ILE A 43 -32.20 -11.52 13.51
CA ILE A 43 -33.29 -12.49 13.79
C ILE A 43 -34.16 -11.84 14.85
N GLY A 44 -35.21 -11.17 14.38
CA GLY A 44 -36.15 -10.47 15.24
C GLY A 44 -37.48 -10.27 14.55
N MET A 45 -37.95 -11.21 13.73
CA MET A 45 -39.34 -11.23 13.23
C MET A 45 -39.80 -12.66 12.92
N THR A 46 -40.03 -13.47 13.94
CA THR A 46 -41.10 -14.49 13.93
C THR A 46 -41.62 -14.60 15.35
N GLY A 47 -42.85 -14.13 15.58
CA GLY A 47 -43.49 -14.19 16.88
C GLY A 47 -44.06 -15.57 17.17
N THR A 48 -43.75 -16.12 18.34
CA THR A 48 -44.63 -16.96 19.19
C THR A 48 -43.94 -17.16 20.56
N PRO A 49 -44.66 -17.07 21.70
CA PRO A 49 -44.07 -17.18 23.03
C PRO A 49 -44.15 -18.62 23.58
N GLY A 50 -43.10 -19.05 24.26
CA GLY A 50 -43.07 -20.31 25.02
C GLY A 50 -41.88 -20.35 25.96
N ILE A 51 -42.13 -20.11 27.25
CA ILE A 51 -41.19 -20.32 28.36
C ILE A 51 -41.08 -21.83 28.59
N ILE A 52 -39.87 -22.36 28.80
CA ILE A 52 -39.46 -23.28 29.91
C ILE A 52 -38.20 -24.10 29.55
N LEU A 53 -37.22 -24.01 30.48
CA LEU A 53 -36.12 -24.92 30.86
C LEU A 53 -34.90 -25.17 29.95
N GLY A 54 -33.72 -25.10 30.60
CA GLY A 54 -32.69 -26.11 30.35
C GLY A 54 -31.24 -25.67 30.49
N VAL A 55 -30.77 -25.50 31.72
CA VAL A 55 -29.35 -25.49 32.10
C VAL A 55 -28.67 -26.79 31.66
N LEU A 56 -27.52 -26.72 30.96
CA LEU A 56 -26.32 -27.59 31.04
C LEU A 56 -25.55 -27.62 29.70
N ALA A 57 -24.33 -27.06 29.68
CA ALA A 57 -23.12 -27.65 29.07
C ALA A 57 -21.93 -26.68 29.16
N VAL A 58 -21.44 -26.44 30.37
CA VAL A 58 -20.05 -26.02 30.60
C VAL A 58 -19.44 -27.07 31.51
N ALA A 59 -18.79 -28.07 30.93
CA ALA A 59 -17.93 -29.02 31.63
C ALA A 59 -16.95 -29.67 30.64
N GLY A 60 -15.66 -29.64 30.98
CA GLY A 60 -14.55 -30.33 30.29
C GLY A 60 -13.79 -29.40 29.32
N SER A 61 -12.55 -28.96 29.56
CA SER A 61 -11.44 -29.75 30.12
C SER A 61 -10.44 -28.91 30.91
N ILE A 62 -9.88 -29.59 31.91
CA ILE A 62 -8.99 -29.17 32.99
C ILE A 62 -7.54 -29.55 32.64
N PHE A 63 -6.60 -28.72 33.11
CA PHE A 63 -5.18 -28.96 33.44
C PHE A 63 -4.10 -29.20 32.36
N ALA A 64 -3.08 -28.34 32.44
CA ALA A 64 -1.74 -28.77 32.82
C ALA A 64 -1.05 -27.70 33.69
N ILE A 65 -0.78 -28.03 34.95
CA ILE A 65 0.08 -27.28 35.88
C ILE A 65 1.47 -27.92 35.87
N VAL A 66 2.53 -27.11 35.69
CA VAL A 66 3.90 -27.37 36.20
C VAL A 66 4.52 -26.00 36.57
N LYS A 67 4.56 -25.63 37.87
CA LYS A 67 5.74 -25.64 38.79
C LYS A 67 6.69 -24.43 38.53
N VAL A 68 6.79 -23.41 39.41
CA VAL A 68 7.63 -23.31 40.62
C VAL A 68 7.49 -21.88 41.22
N PRO A 69 7.79 -21.63 42.52
CA PRO A 69 7.13 -20.63 43.37
C PRO A 69 7.98 -19.41 43.77
N ARG A 70 7.35 -18.54 44.60
CA ARG A 70 7.88 -17.48 45.48
C ARG A 70 8.01 -16.08 44.88
N LEU A 71 7.10 -15.20 45.27
CA LEU A 71 7.46 -13.96 45.96
C LEU A 71 6.28 -13.39 46.77
N ARG A 72 6.62 -12.89 47.95
CA ARG A 72 5.75 -12.42 49.03
C ARG A 72 5.28 -10.99 48.76
N VAL A 73 3.99 -10.78 49.08
CA VAL A 73 3.44 -9.67 49.89
C VAL A 73 3.86 -8.24 49.51
N LEU A 74 2.91 -7.46 48.99
CA LEU A 74 2.48 -6.22 49.63
C LEU A 74 1.11 -5.76 49.12
N ALA A 75 0.33 -5.29 50.09
CA ALA A 75 -1.09 -5.02 50.05
C ALA A 75 -1.46 -3.72 49.32
N SER A 76 -2.65 -3.70 48.71
CA SER A 76 -3.72 -2.74 49.01
C SER A 76 -4.90 -2.95 48.05
N PHE A 77 -5.83 -3.82 48.45
CA PHE A 77 -7.19 -3.82 47.91
C PHE A 77 -8.01 -2.80 48.70
N GLY A 78 -8.44 -1.75 48.00
CA GLY A 78 -9.52 -0.88 48.43
C GLY A 78 -10.86 -1.62 48.31
N ALA A 79 -11.57 -1.65 49.42
CA ALA A 79 -12.80 -2.36 49.66
C ALA A 79 -13.97 -1.88 48.78
N ILE A 80 -14.72 -2.81 48.20
CA ILE A 80 -16.19 -2.85 48.32
C ILE A 80 -16.57 -4.32 48.48
N GLY A 81 -16.94 -4.68 49.72
CA GLY A 81 -17.35 -6.03 50.08
C GLY A 81 -18.70 -6.39 49.50
N GLY A 82 -18.83 -7.65 49.08
CA GLY A 82 -20.13 -8.28 48.92
C GLY A 82 -20.74 -8.58 50.29
N VAL A 83 -22.02 -8.30 50.43
CA VAL A 83 -22.90 -8.99 51.38
C VAL A 83 -24.12 -9.44 50.59
N VAL A 84 -24.17 -10.75 50.39
CA VAL A 84 -25.40 -11.50 50.19
C VAL A 84 -26.25 -11.27 51.44
N LEU A 85 -27.45 -10.72 51.29
CA LEU A 85 -28.51 -10.95 52.26
C LEU A 85 -29.83 -11.26 51.54
N THR A 86 -30.31 -12.44 51.87
CA THR A 86 -31.59 -13.07 51.58
C THR A 86 -32.80 -12.22 51.97
N LEU A 87 -33.87 -12.41 51.21
CA LEU A 87 -35.27 -12.13 51.52
C LEU A 87 -35.61 -12.15 53.01
N LEU A 88 -36.26 -11.08 53.49
CA LEU A 88 -37.63 -11.09 54.04
C LEU A 88 -38.01 -9.70 54.57
N GLY A 89 -39.14 -9.16 54.09
CA GLY A 89 -40.10 -8.41 54.92
C GLY A 89 -39.96 -6.89 55.05
N LEU A 90 -40.94 -6.21 54.45
CA LEU A 90 -41.61 -4.98 54.90
C LEU A 90 -40.94 -3.60 54.69
N GLY A 91 -41.46 -2.89 53.67
CA GLY A 91 -42.06 -1.56 53.88
C GLY A 91 -41.30 -0.33 53.38
N ALA A 92 -41.67 0.17 52.19
CA ALA A 92 -41.72 1.59 51.78
C ALA A 92 -42.00 1.65 50.25
N VAL A 93 -43.22 1.37 49.79
CA VAL A 93 -44.24 2.38 49.42
C VAL A 93 -43.62 3.67 48.85
N GLY A 94 -43.58 3.79 47.52
CA GLY A 94 -43.46 5.11 46.86
C GLY A 94 -42.62 5.25 45.59
N ALA A 95 -41.88 4.23 45.12
CA ALA A 95 -41.01 4.38 43.93
C ALA A 95 -41.11 3.26 42.88
N GLU A 96 -41.88 2.18 43.12
CA GLU A 96 -42.07 1.07 42.16
C GLU A 96 -43.19 1.31 41.12
N GLU A 97 -44.17 2.17 41.44
CA GLU A 97 -45.30 2.45 40.54
C GLU A 97 -44.88 3.13 39.22
N THR A 98 -43.75 3.86 39.21
CA THR A 98 -43.28 4.53 37.99
C THR A 98 -42.47 3.62 37.06
N ALA A 99 -41.91 2.51 37.57
CA ALA A 99 -41.13 1.56 36.78
C ALA A 99 -42.03 0.55 36.06
N GLN A 100 -43.05 0.03 36.75
CA GLN A 100 -44.04 -0.87 36.15
C GLN A 100 -44.94 -0.13 35.13
N ALA A 101 -45.33 1.12 35.40
CA ALA A 101 -46.09 1.94 34.45
C ALA A 101 -45.29 2.25 33.16
N ARG A 102 -43.99 2.52 33.27
CA ARG A 102 -43.11 2.72 32.08
C ARG A 102 -42.89 1.42 31.30
N ALA A 103 -42.81 0.28 31.98
CA ALA A 103 -42.70 -1.02 31.32
C ALA A 103 -43.99 -1.39 30.55
N GLN A 104 -45.17 -1.09 31.12
CA GLN A 104 -46.46 -1.28 30.44
C GLN A 104 -46.64 -0.30 29.27
N ALA A 105 -46.29 0.98 29.44
CA ALA A 105 -46.34 1.96 28.36
C ALA A 105 -45.44 1.59 27.16
N ASN A 106 -44.24 1.07 27.41
CA ASN A 106 -43.34 0.59 26.35
C ASN A 106 -43.91 -0.64 25.62
N MET A 107 -44.63 -1.53 26.32
CA MET A 107 -45.27 -2.71 25.73
C MET A 107 -46.49 -2.34 24.90
N ASP A 108 -47.28 -1.36 25.33
CA ASP A 108 -48.44 -0.87 24.58
C ASP A 108 -48.02 -0.05 23.35
N GLU A 109 -46.94 0.75 23.46
CA GLU A 109 -46.35 1.41 22.30
C GLU A 109 -45.77 0.40 21.30
N ALA A 110 -45.13 -0.67 21.78
CA ALA A 110 -44.63 -1.75 20.93
C ALA A 110 -45.77 -2.51 20.22
N LYS A 111 -46.88 -2.79 20.92
CA LYS A 111 -48.07 -3.40 20.30
C LYS A 111 -48.71 -2.49 19.27
N LYS A 112 -48.84 -1.19 19.56
CA LYS A 112 -49.37 -0.21 18.61
C LYS A 112 -48.51 -0.15 17.35
N ARG A 113 -47.18 -0.12 17.48
CA ARG A 113 -46.25 -0.18 16.35
C ARG A 113 -46.36 -1.47 15.54
N ARG A 114 -46.62 -2.62 16.19
CA ARG A 114 -46.86 -3.89 15.48
C ARG A 114 -48.17 -3.89 14.69
N LEU A 115 -49.26 -3.42 15.30
CA LEU A 115 -50.55 -3.26 14.63
C LEU A 115 -50.47 -2.30 13.45
N GLU A 116 -49.78 -1.17 13.61
CA GLU A 116 -49.54 -0.22 12.50
C GLU A 116 -48.66 -0.82 11.40
N ALA A 117 -47.67 -1.66 11.74
CA ALA A 117 -46.85 -2.37 10.76
C ALA A 117 -47.64 -3.44 9.99
N GLU A 118 -48.48 -4.20 10.68
CA GLU A 118 -49.38 -5.20 10.05
C GLU A 118 -50.44 -4.54 9.16
N ALA A 119 -51.00 -3.39 9.58
CA ALA A 119 -51.92 -2.60 8.76
C ALA A 119 -51.25 -2.06 7.48
N ARG A 120 -50.00 -1.57 7.59
CA ARG A 120 -49.24 -1.13 6.41
C ARG A 120 -48.88 -2.29 5.49
N ALA A 121 -48.53 -3.45 6.03
CA ALA A 121 -48.21 -4.63 5.24
C ALA A 121 -49.44 -5.16 4.47
N THR A 122 -50.61 -5.14 5.09
CA THR A 122 -51.88 -5.51 4.45
C THR A 122 -52.32 -4.49 3.39
N GLU A 123 -52.16 -3.19 3.65
CA GLU A 123 -52.41 -2.16 2.65
C GLU A 123 -51.47 -2.29 1.44
N LEU A 124 -50.18 -2.57 1.67
CA LEU A 124 -49.21 -2.83 0.60
C LEU A 124 -49.55 -4.09 -0.20
N ALA A 125 -49.98 -5.17 0.46
CA ALA A 125 -50.39 -6.40 -0.22
C ALA A 125 -51.58 -6.17 -1.16
N LEU A 126 -52.59 -5.42 -0.73
CA LEU A 126 -53.74 -5.04 -1.55
C LEU A 126 -53.32 -4.19 -2.76
N LYS A 127 -52.42 -3.23 -2.56
CA LYS A 127 -51.87 -2.43 -3.68
C LYS A 127 -51.07 -3.29 -4.66
N PHE A 128 -50.37 -4.31 -4.20
CA PHE A 128 -49.67 -5.25 -5.08
C PHE A 128 -50.63 -6.12 -5.92
N GLU A 129 -51.78 -6.50 -5.38
CA GLU A 129 -52.82 -7.23 -6.13
C GLU A 129 -53.46 -6.35 -7.22
N ASP A 130 -53.79 -5.10 -6.91
CA ASP A 130 -54.32 -4.15 -7.90
C ASP A 130 -53.30 -3.84 -9.01
N LEU A 131 -52.02 -3.74 -8.67
CA LEU A 131 -50.94 -3.49 -9.65
C LEU A 131 -50.43 -4.75 -10.36
N ALA A 132 -50.70 -5.96 -9.88
CA ALA A 132 -50.43 -7.17 -10.63
C ALA A 132 -51.13 -7.17 -11.99
N ALA A 133 -52.28 -6.48 -12.07
CA ALA A 133 -53.05 -6.23 -13.30
C ALA A 133 -52.54 -5.03 -14.14
N SER A 134 -51.65 -4.19 -13.60
CA SER A 134 -51.08 -3.05 -14.32
C SER A 134 -49.93 -3.48 -15.26
N SER A 135 -49.95 -2.95 -16.49
CA SER A 135 -48.92 -3.19 -17.51
C SER A 135 -47.76 -2.20 -17.46
N LYS A 136 -47.86 -1.14 -16.64
CA LYS A 136 -46.84 -0.09 -16.56
C LYS A 136 -45.77 -0.44 -15.52
N ASN A 137 -44.56 -0.67 -15.99
CA ASN A 137 -43.41 -1.03 -15.15
C ASN A 137 -42.99 0.10 -14.18
N GLU A 138 -43.28 1.35 -14.50
CA GLU A 138 -42.96 2.52 -13.66
C GLU A 138 -43.75 2.54 -12.35
N ASP A 139 -45.06 2.27 -12.43
CA ASP A 139 -45.95 2.24 -11.26
C ASP A 139 -45.60 1.06 -10.34
N VAL A 140 -45.26 -0.09 -10.92
CA VAL A 140 -44.82 -1.28 -10.19
C VAL A 140 -43.49 -1.03 -9.49
N LEU A 141 -42.55 -0.33 -10.13
CA LEU A 141 -41.25 0.01 -9.54
C LEU A 141 -41.40 0.95 -8.33
N ALA A 142 -42.21 2.00 -8.43
CA ALA A 142 -42.46 2.92 -7.31
C ALA A 142 -43.04 2.18 -6.09
N LEU A 143 -43.92 1.20 -6.34
CA LEU A 143 -44.47 0.35 -5.29
C LEU A 143 -43.42 -0.58 -4.68
N CYS A 144 -42.55 -1.17 -5.49
CA CYS A 144 -41.44 -2.00 -5.01
C CYS A 144 -40.48 -1.17 -4.13
N GLU A 145 -40.16 0.07 -4.49
CA GLU A 145 -39.34 0.96 -3.67
C GLU A 145 -39.99 1.28 -2.33
N GLN A 146 -41.29 1.62 -2.36
CA GLN A 146 -42.07 1.90 -1.16
C GLN A 146 -42.15 0.67 -0.24
N ALA A 147 -42.36 -0.52 -0.80
CA ALA A 147 -42.44 -1.78 -0.07
C ALA A 147 -41.10 -2.16 0.59
N VAL A 148 -39.97 -1.90 -0.09
CA VAL A 148 -38.65 -2.10 0.50
C VAL A 148 -38.42 -1.15 1.66
N SER A 149 -38.80 0.12 1.51
CA SER A 149 -38.70 1.09 2.61
C SER A 149 -39.62 0.79 3.81
N ALA A 150 -40.71 0.05 3.57
CA ALA A 150 -41.71 -0.31 4.57
C ALA A 150 -41.46 -1.64 5.30
N GLY A 151 -40.39 -2.39 4.95
CA GLY A 151 -39.97 -3.57 5.70
C GLY A 151 -40.13 -4.92 5.00
N GLY A 152 -40.50 -4.95 3.70
CA GLY A 152 -40.42 -6.16 2.91
C GLY A 152 -41.40 -6.24 1.74
N ILE A 153 -41.03 -7.01 0.72
CA ILE A 153 -41.87 -7.31 -0.45
C ILE A 153 -42.56 -8.66 -0.23
N PRO A 154 -43.87 -8.79 -0.51
CA PRO A 154 -44.58 -10.07 -0.46
C PRO A 154 -43.88 -11.11 -1.34
N ALA A 155 -43.86 -12.38 -0.89
CA ALA A 155 -43.10 -13.45 -1.55
C ALA A 155 -43.41 -13.59 -3.05
N ASN A 156 -44.69 -13.43 -3.41
CA ASN A 156 -45.20 -13.60 -4.78
C ASN A 156 -44.72 -12.50 -5.76
N HIS A 157 -44.18 -11.39 -5.24
CA HIS A 157 -43.75 -10.24 -6.03
C HIS A 157 -42.25 -10.00 -5.99
N LYS A 158 -41.48 -10.79 -5.22
CA LYS A 158 -40.04 -10.63 -5.08
C LYS A 158 -39.29 -10.75 -6.40
N GLU A 159 -39.67 -11.70 -7.25
CA GLU A 159 -39.03 -11.92 -8.56
C GLU A 159 -39.28 -10.75 -9.53
N ARG A 160 -40.54 -10.30 -9.64
CA ARG A 160 -40.90 -9.17 -10.50
C ARG A 160 -40.25 -7.87 -10.04
N CYS A 161 -40.27 -7.59 -8.72
CA CYS A 161 -39.59 -6.43 -8.15
C CYS A 161 -38.06 -6.51 -8.28
N GLY A 162 -37.46 -7.67 -8.02
CA GLY A 162 -36.02 -7.90 -8.13
C GLY A 162 -35.52 -7.67 -9.56
N THR A 163 -36.22 -8.21 -10.55
CA THR A 163 -35.88 -8.03 -11.96
C THR A 163 -36.04 -6.58 -12.43
N LEU A 164 -37.10 -5.89 -12.02
CA LEU A 164 -37.31 -4.47 -12.35
C LEU A 164 -36.23 -3.58 -11.72
N LEU A 165 -35.92 -3.77 -10.43
CA LEU A 165 -34.87 -3.02 -9.73
C LEU A 165 -33.49 -3.32 -10.32
N TYR A 166 -33.23 -4.55 -10.76
CA TYR A 166 -32.00 -4.92 -11.45
C TYR A 166 -31.87 -4.17 -12.79
N ALA A 167 -32.92 -4.15 -13.61
CA ALA A 167 -32.94 -3.42 -14.87
C ALA A 167 -32.80 -1.89 -14.67
N GLN A 168 -33.50 -1.34 -13.67
CA GLN A 168 -33.37 0.05 -13.24
C GLN A 168 -31.93 0.39 -12.84
N GLY A 169 -31.30 -0.48 -12.04
CA GLY A 169 -29.92 -0.35 -11.61
C GLY A 169 -28.95 -0.31 -12.80
N GLN A 170 -29.11 -1.24 -13.75
CA GLN A 170 -28.32 -1.25 -14.99
C GLN A 170 -28.45 0.04 -15.79
N ALA A 171 -29.68 0.53 -15.98
CA ALA A 171 -29.95 1.75 -16.73
C ALA A 171 -29.37 3.01 -16.06
N ARG A 172 -29.27 3.02 -14.72
CA ARG A 172 -28.75 4.15 -13.95
C ARG A 172 -27.24 4.14 -13.78
N LEU A 173 -26.57 3.00 -13.93
CA LEU A 173 -25.10 2.90 -13.81
C LEU A 173 -24.35 3.88 -14.72
N SER A 174 -24.88 4.18 -15.92
CA SER A 174 -24.25 5.10 -16.88
C SER A 174 -24.50 6.58 -16.58
N LYS A 175 -25.51 6.90 -15.76
CA LYS A 175 -25.88 8.29 -15.41
C LYS A 175 -25.36 8.66 -14.04
N GLU A 176 -25.68 7.84 -13.04
CA GLU A 176 -25.33 8.05 -11.65
C GLU A 176 -24.92 6.73 -11.01
N ARG A 177 -23.60 6.51 -10.95
CA ARG A 177 -22.99 5.24 -10.50
C ARG A 177 -23.45 4.84 -9.09
N SER A 178 -23.44 5.79 -8.15
CA SER A 178 -23.85 5.59 -6.75
C SER A 178 -25.29 5.07 -6.65
N GLU A 179 -26.18 5.67 -7.43
CA GLU A 179 -27.60 5.30 -7.44
C GLU A 179 -27.81 3.93 -8.10
N GLY A 180 -27.20 3.68 -9.26
CA GLY A 180 -27.27 2.39 -9.94
C GLY A 180 -26.77 1.22 -9.09
N LEU A 181 -25.65 1.40 -8.37
CA LEU A 181 -25.12 0.41 -7.42
C LEU A 181 -26.09 0.14 -6.26
N ARG A 182 -26.78 1.18 -5.76
CA ARG A 182 -27.79 1.05 -4.72
C ARG A 182 -28.95 0.15 -5.18
N TYR A 183 -29.45 0.38 -6.39
CA TYR A 183 -30.52 -0.41 -6.99
C TYR A 183 -30.12 -1.88 -7.23
N LEU A 184 -28.89 -2.13 -7.67
CA LEU A 184 -28.37 -3.50 -7.83
C LEU A 184 -28.26 -4.23 -6.48
N ALA A 185 -27.79 -3.54 -5.44
CA ALA A 185 -27.73 -4.10 -4.09
C ALA A 185 -29.13 -4.44 -3.54
N LEU A 186 -30.11 -3.56 -3.76
CA LEU A 186 -31.52 -3.79 -3.42
C LEU A 186 -32.08 -5.01 -4.16
N ALA A 187 -31.85 -5.12 -5.47
CA ALA A 187 -32.30 -6.26 -6.27
C ALA A 187 -31.75 -7.60 -5.74
N GLY A 188 -30.46 -7.65 -5.39
CA GLY A 188 -29.83 -8.86 -4.82
C GLY A 188 -30.25 -9.21 -3.39
N GLN A 189 -30.84 -8.26 -2.64
CA GLN A 189 -31.44 -8.53 -1.32
C GLN A 189 -32.85 -9.12 -1.45
N ILE A 190 -33.61 -8.67 -2.44
CA ILE A 190 -34.99 -9.10 -2.69
C ILE A 190 -35.02 -10.47 -3.37
N GLU A 191 -34.17 -10.65 -4.38
CA GLU A 191 -34.14 -11.84 -5.23
C GLU A 191 -32.77 -12.51 -5.17
N SER A 192 -32.71 -13.67 -4.50
CA SER A 192 -31.47 -14.41 -4.31
C SER A 192 -30.82 -14.87 -5.61
N SER A 193 -31.63 -15.17 -6.64
CA SER A 193 -31.16 -15.57 -7.98
C SER A 193 -30.34 -14.46 -8.65
N LYS A 194 -30.71 -13.18 -8.44
CA LYS A 194 -30.04 -12.00 -9.03
C LYS A 194 -28.87 -11.50 -8.20
N ARG A 195 -28.68 -12.02 -6.98
CA ARG A 195 -27.63 -11.57 -6.06
C ARG A 195 -26.23 -11.73 -6.67
N ALA A 196 -25.94 -12.89 -7.27
CA ALA A 196 -24.64 -13.13 -7.90
C ALA A 196 -24.40 -12.18 -9.08
N ASP A 197 -25.38 -12.02 -9.96
CA ASP A 197 -25.30 -11.13 -11.12
C ASP A 197 -25.15 -9.66 -10.73
N ALA A 198 -25.87 -9.22 -9.69
CA ALA A 198 -25.80 -7.86 -9.17
C ALA A 198 -24.42 -7.56 -8.55
N VAL A 199 -23.87 -8.49 -7.77
CA VAL A 199 -22.52 -8.36 -7.20
C VAL A 199 -21.46 -8.37 -8.30
N ALA A 200 -21.56 -9.26 -9.29
CA ALA A 200 -20.63 -9.33 -10.40
C ALA A 200 -20.64 -8.05 -11.25
N LEU A 201 -21.82 -7.49 -11.51
CA LEU A 201 -21.95 -6.25 -12.26
C LEU A 201 -21.44 -5.03 -11.47
N ALA A 202 -21.71 -4.97 -10.16
CA ALA A 202 -21.18 -3.93 -9.29
C ALA A 202 -19.65 -3.96 -9.26
N ALA A 203 -19.06 -5.13 -9.04
CA ALA A 203 -17.61 -5.33 -9.05
C ALA A 203 -16.98 -4.94 -10.41
N LYS A 204 -17.61 -5.33 -11.52
CA LYS A 204 -17.16 -4.91 -12.87
C LYS A 204 -17.17 -3.39 -13.01
N THR A 205 -18.25 -2.75 -12.56
CA THR A 205 -18.39 -1.30 -12.66
C THR A 205 -17.36 -0.56 -11.82
N GLU A 206 -17.04 -1.04 -10.61
CA GLU A 206 -15.97 -0.47 -9.79
C GLU A 206 -14.59 -0.65 -10.42
N ARG A 207 -14.32 -1.82 -11.02
CA ARG A 207 -13.08 -2.06 -11.77
C ARG A 207 -12.92 -1.11 -12.95
N ASP A 208 -13.98 -0.92 -13.73
CA ASP A 208 -13.94 0.00 -14.86
C ASP A 208 -13.73 1.45 -14.38
N ALA A 209 -14.32 1.84 -13.24
CA ALA A 209 -14.03 3.12 -12.57
C ALA A 209 -12.54 3.29 -12.26
N LEU A 210 -11.97 2.27 -11.63
CA LEU A 210 -10.58 2.26 -11.19
C LEU A 210 -9.63 2.34 -12.39
N ARG A 211 -9.96 1.65 -13.48
CA ARG A 211 -9.19 1.71 -14.74
C ARG A 211 -9.23 3.10 -15.34
N ASP A 212 -10.39 3.74 -15.39
CA ASP A 212 -10.54 5.09 -15.94
C ASP A 212 -9.78 6.13 -15.09
N ASP A 213 -9.92 6.07 -13.77
CA ASP A 213 -9.19 6.93 -12.82
C ASP A 213 -7.67 6.72 -12.90
N THR A 214 -7.22 5.48 -13.07
CA THR A 214 -5.79 5.19 -13.25
C THR A 214 -5.28 5.70 -14.60
N ASN A 215 -6.07 5.57 -15.68
CA ASN A 215 -5.71 6.13 -16.98
C ASN A 215 -5.64 7.66 -16.95
N ALA A 216 -6.55 8.32 -16.22
CA ALA A 216 -6.48 9.75 -15.96
C ALA A 216 -5.20 10.12 -15.20
N SER A 217 -4.89 9.39 -14.12
CA SER A 217 -3.67 9.59 -13.33
C SER A 217 -2.38 9.40 -14.17
N LEU A 218 -2.37 8.42 -15.08
CA LEU A 218 -1.26 8.21 -16.02
C LEU A 218 -1.10 9.41 -16.97
N LYS A 219 -2.21 9.93 -17.51
CA LYS A 219 -2.20 11.10 -18.38
C LYS A 219 -1.71 12.34 -17.64
N ASP A 220 -2.15 12.53 -16.40
CA ASP A 220 -1.72 13.65 -15.55
C ASP A 220 -0.23 13.56 -15.21
N ALA A 221 0.26 12.36 -14.85
CA ALA A 221 1.68 12.13 -14.61
C ALA A 221 2.53 12.40 -15.86
N GLN A 222 2.06 12.04 -17.05
CA GLN A 222 2.72 12.37 -18.32
C GLN A 222 2.76 13.88 -18.57
N ALA A 223 1.67 14.59 -18.28
CA ALA A 223 1.62 16.05 -18.41
C ALA A 223 2.56 16.75 -17.41
N GLN A 224 2.61 16.27 -16.16
CA GLN A 224 3.53 16.74 -15.12
C GLN A 224 4.99 16.50 -15.53
N LEU A 225 5.30 15.34 -16.09
CA LEU A 225 6.63 15.03 -16.62
C LEU A 225 7.01 15.94 -17.78
N ALA A 226 6.08 16.21 -18.71
CA ALA A 226 6.30 17.16 -19.81
C ALA A 226 6.54 18.59 -19.30
N ALA A 227 5.89 18.97 -18.19
CA ALA A 227 6.11 20.23 -17.50
C ALA A 227 7.38 20.26 -16.61
N LYS A 228 8.17 19.17 -16.59
CA LYS A 228 9.35 18.96 -15.73
C LYS A 228 9.07 18.99 -14.23
N ASP A 229 7.80 18.81 -13.82
CA ASP A 229 7.41 18.68 -12.42
C ASP A 229 7.50 17.21 -11.97
N ILE A 230 8.72 16.78 -11.69
CA ILE A 230 9.05 15.39 -11.32
C ILE A 230 8.43 15.00 -9.98
N THR A 231 8.38 15.92 -9.02
CA THR A 231 7.83 15.66 -7.68
C THR A 231 6.34 15.33 -7.75
N SER A 232 5.56 16.14 -8.49
CA SER A 232 4.13 15.88 -8.68
C SER A 232 3.90 14.60 -9.49
N ALA A 233 4.68 14.39 -10.57
CA ALA A 233 4.59 13.16 -11.38
C ALA A 233 4.77 11.90 -10.53
N ARG A 234 5.79 11.89 -9.66
CA ARG A 234 6.04 10.77 -8.74
C ARG A 234 4.90 10.58 -7.74
N ALA A 235 4.38 11.66 -7.15
CA ALA A 235 3.28 11.57 -6.19
C ALA A 235 2.03 10.95 -6.83
N THR A 236 1.68 11.39 -8.04
CA THR A 236 0.56 10.86 -8.83
C THR A 236 0.75 9.36 -9.12
N LEU A 237 1.94 8.96 -9.59
CA LEU A 237 2.25 7.56 -9.88
C LEU A 237 2.23 6.66 -8.65
N ASN A 238 2.73 7.14 -7.51
CA ASN A 238 2.71 6.38 -6.26
C ASN A 238 1.27 6.15 -5.76
N ALA A 239 0.40 7.15 -5.90
CA ALA A 239 -1.01 7.02 -5.56
C ALA A 239 -1.70 5.98 -6.46
N ALA A 240 -1.45 6.03 -7.77
CA ALA A 240 -1.99 5.07 -8.74
C ALA A 240 -1.49 3.63 -8.50
N HIS A 241 -0.20 3.45 -8.22
CA HIS A 241 0.37 2.15 -7.83
C HIS A 241 -0.32 1.56 -6.62
N LYS A 242 -0.55 2.37 -5.58
CA LYS A 242 -1.22 1.91 -4.37
C LYS A 242 -2.65 1.42 -4.66
N ARG A 243 -3.40 2.14 -5.51
CA ARG A 243 -4.77 1.77 -5.89
C ARG A 243 -4.80 0.45 -6.66
N ILE A 244 -3.94 0.29 -7.68
CA ILE A 244 -3.87 -0.96 -8.46
C ILE A 244 -3.37 -2.14 -7.60
N ALA A 245 -2.39 -1.93 -6.73
CA ALA A 245 -1.88 -2.98 -5.85
C ALA A 245 -2.99 -3.52 -4.92
N THR A 246 -3.83 -2.65 -4.36
CA THR A 246 -4.98 -3.07 -3.56
C THR A 246 -5.99 -3.86 -4.38
N ALA A 247 -6.27 -3.47 -5.62
CA ALA A 247 -7.23 -4.19 -6.48
C ALA A 247 -6.70 -5.55 -6.96
N LEU A 248 -5.41 -5.68 -7.23
CA LEU A 248 -4.78 -6.96 -7.60
C LEU A 248 -4.70 -7.95 -6.44
N GLN A 249 -4.68 -7.47 -5.18
CA GLN A 249 -4.78 -8.35 -4.01
C GLN A 249 -6.13 -9.07 -3.95
N SER A 250 -7.22 -8.41 -4.35
CA SER A 250 -8.53 -9.05 -4.45
C SER A 250 -8.68 -9.97 -5.66
N GLU A 251 -8.06 -9.62 -6.80
CA GLU A 251 -8.21 -10.37 -8.06
C GLU A 251 -6.87 -10.45 -8.83
N PRO A 252 -6.02 -11.45 -8.53
CA PRO A 252 -4.65 -11.51 -9.06
C PRO A 252 -4.53 -11.83 -10.56
N ASN A 253 -5.62 -12.24 -11.21
CA ASN A 253 -5.62 -12.70 -12.62
C ASN A 253 -6.33 -11.74 -13.60
N ASP A 254 -6.59 -10.49 -13.19
CA ASP A 254 -7.20 -9.49 -14.08
C ASP A 254 -6.18 -8.96 -15.10
N LYS A 255 -6.28 -9.45 -16.34
CA LYS A 255 -5.36 -9.10 -17.45
C LYS A 255 -5.30 -7.58 -17.71
N PRO A 256 -6.42 -6.84 -17.79
CA PRO A 256 -6.33 -5.39 -17.98
C PRO A 256 -5.70 -4.64 -16.81
N LEU A 257 -5.91 -5.04 -15.56
CA LEU A 257 -5.23 -4.42 -14.41
C LEU A 257 -3.72 -4.67 -14.46
N ALA A 258 -3.30 -5.88 -14.84
CA ALA A 258 -1.89 -6.20 -15.04
C ALA A 258 -1.25 -5.35 -16.16
N ALA A 259 -1.97 -5.11 -17.27
CA ALA A 259 -1.50 -4.23 -18.33
C ALA A 259 -1.35 -2.76 -17.85
N LEU A 260 -2.25 -2.27 -17.00
CA LEU A 260 -2.12 -0.93 -16.40
C LEU A 260 -0.94 -0.86 -15.43
N GLN A 261 -0.74 -1.89 -14.60
CA GLN A 261 0.41 -1.97 -13.71
C GLN A 261 1.72 -1.86 -14.50
N GLN A 262 1.84 -2.55 -15.64
CA GLN A 262 3.03 -2.49 -16.47
C GLN A 262 3.27 -1.08 -17.06
N ARG A 263 2.21 -0.38 -17.46
CA ARG A 263 2.31 1.01 -17.96
C ARG A 263 2.72 2.00 -16.88
N LEU A 264 2.22 1.79 -15.66
CA LEU A 264 2.64 2.57 -14.49
C LEU A 264 4.13 2.37 -14.20
N GLU A 265 4.61 1.13 -14.23
CA GLU A 265 6.02 0.80 -14.01
C GLU A 265 6.93 1.45 -15.06
N ASP A 266 6.59 1.36 -16.35
CA ASP A 266 7.34 2.02 -17.45
C ASP A 266 7.42 3.54 -17.25
N LEU A 267 6.32 4.16 -16.81
CA LEU A 267 6.31 5.61 -16.56
C LEU A 267 7.09 5.98 -15.30
N THR A 268 7.06 5.16 -14.25
CA THR A 268 7.90 5.33 -13.05
C THR A 268 9.37 5.31 -13.41
N GLN A 269 9.83 4.34 -14.21
CA GLN A 269 11.22 4.27 -14.65
C GLN A 269 11.65 5.52 -15.44
N LYS A 270 10.75 6.09 -16.25
CA LYS A 270 11.00 7.35 -16.96
C LYS A 270 11.13 8.54 -15.99
N VAL A 271 10.26 8.62 -14.99
CA VAL A 271 10.31 9.67 -13.96
C VAL A 271 11.59 9.57 -13.15
N GLU A 272 12.00 8.36 -12.74
CA GLU A 272 13.26 8.11 -12.04
C GLU A 272 14.46 8.53 -12.87
N LYS A 273 14.50 8.15 -14.15
CA LYS A 273 15.58 8.55 -15.06
C LYS A 273 15.68 10.07 -15.25
N GLU A 274 14.55 10.76 -15.38
CA GLU A 274 14.55 12.22 -15.46
C GLU A 274 14.92 12.86 -14.11
N GLU A 275 14.55 12.26 -12.98
CA GLU A 275 14.98 12.74 -11.67
C GLU A 275 16.49 12.62 -11.50
N GLU A 276 17.07 11.46 -11.84
CA GLU A 276 18.52 11.25 -11.80
C GLU A 276 19.24 12.23 -12.71
N LYS A 277 18.67 12.54 -13.88
CA LYS A 277 19.20 13.55 -14.80
C LYS A 277 19.13 14.96 -14.22
N GLN A 278 18.04 15.34 -13.55
CA GLN A 278 17.93 16.63 -12.88
C GLN A 278 18.85 16.72 -11.66
N ALA A 279 18.95 15.65 -10.87
CA ALA A 279 19.82 15.56 -9.71
C ALA A 279 21.30 15.62 -10.11
N SER A 280 21.70 14.89 -11.16
CA SER A 280 23.05 14.96 -11.72
C SER A 280 23.34 16.33 -12.31
N ALA A 281 22.43 16.94 -13.08
CA ALA A 281 22.61 18.31 -13.58
C ALA A 281 22.78 19.33 -12.45
N LYS A 282 22.00 19.20 -11.37
CA LYS A 282 22.12 20.05 -10.18
C LYS A 282 23.46 19.84 -9.47
N ARG A 283 23.90 18.58 -9.30
CA ARG A 283 25.23 18.27 -8.72
C ARG A 283 26.37 18.82 -9.58
N ARG A 284 26.25 18.69 -10.90
CA ARG A 284 27.23 19.15 -11.90
C ARG A 284 27.26 20.67 -12.08
N ALA A 285 26.30 21.42 -11.53
CA ALA A 285 26.26 22.88 -11.65
C ALA A 285 27.50 23.55 -11.03
N ASP A 286 28.05 22.96 -9.97
CA ASP A 286 29.22 23.46 -9.24
C ASP A 286 30.54 22.82 -9.69
N TYR A 287 30.51 22.00 -10.76
CA TYR A 287 31.70 21.33 -11.26
C TYR A 287 32.62 22.29 -12.01
N ILE A 288 33.89 21.90 -12.09
CA ILE A 288 34.89 22.55 -12.92
C ILE A 288 34.42 22.48 -14.38
N LYS A 289 34.37 23.63 -15.04
CA LYS A 289 33.86 23.76 -16.43
C LYS A 289 34.95 23.48 -17.46
N GLU A 290 36.20 23.66 -17.06
CA GLU A 290 37.37 23.36 -17.86
C GLU A 290 37.49 21.84 -18.10
N SER A 291 37.96 21.48 -19.29
CA SER A 291 38.26 20.10 -19.63
C SER A 291 39.46 19.57 -18.84
N CYS A 292 39.51 18.24 -18.66
CA CYS A 292 40.66 17.53 -18.09
C CYS A 292 42.00 18.04 -18.65
N ALA A 293 42.11 18.14 -19.98
CA ALA A 293 43.36 18.55 -20.64
C ALA A 293 43.74 20.00 -20.35
N GLN A 294 42.77 20.90 -20.15
CA GLN A 294 43.05 22.29 -19.75
C GLN A 294 43.58 22.33 -18.32
N VAL A 295 42.91 21.66 -17.38
CA VAL A 295 43.34 21.61 -15.97
C VAL A 295 44.71 20.93 -15.84
N SER A 296 44.91 19.80 -16.51
CA SER A 296 46.20 19.08 -16.52
C SER A 296 47.34 19.96 -17.09
N ARG A 297 47.11 20.73 -18.17
CA ARG A 297 48.13 21.67 -18.69
C ARG A 297 48.46 22.81 -17.72
N THR A 298 47.47 23.32 -17.00
CA THR A 298 47.66 24.40 -16.03
C THR A 298 48.54 23.98 -14.86
N PHE A 299 48.36 22.75 -14.36
CA PHE A 299 49.07 22.27 -13.17
C PHE A 299 50.26 21.35 -13.48
N GLY A 300 50.31 20.77 -14.67
CA GLY A 300 51.33 19.84 -15.12
C GLY A 300 52.70 20.46 -15.42
N PRO A 301 53.64 19.64 -15.92
CA PRO A 301 55.05 20.03 -16.11
C PRO A 301 55.23 21.06 -17.24
N SER A 302 54.31 21.12 -18.21
CA SER A 302 54.37 22.09 -19.32
C SER A 302 53.78 23.47 -18.96
N SER A 303 53.41 23.70 -17.71
CA SER A 303 52.79 24.95 -17.28
C SER A 303 53.81 26.11 -17.27
N LYS A 304 53.33 27.32 -17.59
CA LYS A 304 54.11 28.56 -17.47
C LYS A 304 54.02 29.19 -16.08
N LEU A 305 53.18 28.63 -15.20
CA LEU A 305 53.00 29.11 -13.83
C LEU A 305 54.12 28.59 -12.93
N SER A 306 54.61 29.43 -12.03
CA SER A 306 55.50 28.98 -10.95
C SER A 306 54.74 28.10 -9.95
N ASP A 307 55.48 27.30 -9.16
CA ASP A 307 54.86 26.40 -8.18
C ASP A 307 53.98 27.16 -7.17
N ILE A 308 54.44 28.34 -6.72
CA ILE A 308 53.65 29.21 -5.81
C ILE A 308 52.34 29.69 -6.48
N GLN A 309 52.39 30.04 -7.78
CA GLN A 309 51.17 30.44 -8.51
C GLN A 309 50.19 29.28 -8.69
N LYS A 310 50.71 28.07 -8.92
CA LYS A 310 49.89 26.85 -8.99
C LYS A 310 49.23 26.56 -7.65
N ASP A 311 49.96 26.66 -6.55
CA ASP A 311 49.41 26.42 -5.21
C ASP A 311 48.28 27.39 -4.86
N GLU A 312 48.46 28.67 -5.19
CA GLU A 312 47.41 29.68 -4.95
C GLU A 312 46.18 29.43 -5.82
N LEU A 313 46.39 29.12 -7.12
CA LEU A 313 45.29 28.82 -8.04
C LEU A 313 44.55 27.53 -7.64
N TRP A 314 45.27 26.51 -7.16
CA TRP A 314 44.72 25.22 -6.76
C TRP A 314 43.67 25.33 -5.65
N LYS A 315 43.77 26.33 -4.77
CA LYS A 315 42.75 26.59 -3.73
C LYS A 315 41.34 26.75 -4.31
N SER A 316 41.23 27.25 -5.55
CA SER A 316 39.95 27.41 -6.24
C SER A 316 39.42 26.12 -6.92
N TYR A 317 40.26 25.09 -7.08
CA TYR A 317 39.93 23.80 -7.67
C TYR A 317 39.80 22.68 -6.63
N LYS A 318 40.57 22.76 -5.54
CA LYS A 318 40.59 21.75 -4.48
C LYS A 318 39.19 21.56 -3.92
N GLY A 319 38.73 20.32 -3.98
CA GLY A 319 37.42 19.91 -3.50
C GLY A 319 36.26 20.18 -4.45
N LYS A 320 36.49 20.73 -5.65
CA LYS A 320 35.45 20.83 -6.67
C LYS A 320 35.28 19.51 -7.41
N GLY A 321 34.05 19.26 -7.85
CA GLY A 321 33.72 18.13 -8.69
C GLY A 321 34.16 18.34 -10.14
N PHE A 322 34.33 17.24 -10.87
CA PHE A 322 34.50 17.24 -12.31
C PHE A 322 33.69 16.09 -12.93
N ALA A 323 33.39 16.20 -14.22
CA ALA A 323 32.83 15.14 -15.05
C ALA A 323 33.59 15.16 -16.38
N TRP A 324 34.50 14.21 -16.60
CA TRP A 324 35.39 14.19 -17.76
C TRP A 324 35.42 12.83 -18.43
N ASN A 325 35.59 12.83 -19.75
CA ASN A 325 35.88 11.60 -20.50
C ASN A 325 37.36 11.25 -20.34
N LEU A 326 37.64 10.16 -19.62
CA LEU A 326 38.99 9.75 -19.24
C LEU A 326 39.31 8.36 -19.77
N GLU A 327 40.51 8.20 -20.33
CA GLU A 327 41.04 6.91 -20.77
C GLU A 327 41.72 6.20 -19.60
N VAL A 328 41.32 4.96 -19.31
CA VAL A 328 41.93 4.16 -18.24
C VAL A 328 43.32 3.70 -18.67
N VAL A 329 44.35 4.10 -17.93
CA VAL A 329 45.75 3.68 -18.19
C VAL A 329 46.09 2.42 -17.40
N GLU A 330 45.72 2.40 -16.12
CA GLU A 330 46.05 1.31 -15.21
C GLU A 330 45.07 1.26 -14.05
N VAL A 331 44.76 0.05 -13.60
CA VAL A 331 44.03 -0.22 -12.37
C VAL A 331 44.95 -1.06 -11.50
N SER A 332 45.26 -0.60 -10.31
CA SER A 332 46.16 -1.28 -9.38
C SER A 332 45.59 -1.35 -7.97
N GLU A 333 45.95 -2.40 -7.24
CA GLU A 333 45.62 -2.54 -5.83
C GLU A 333 46.73 -1.93 -4.98
N GLY A 334 46.37 -1.09 -4.00
CA GLY A 334 47.32 -0.46 -3.10
C GLY A 334 47.86 -1.45 -2.06
N MET A 335 49.12 -1.28 -1.64
CA MET A 335 49.77 -2.16 -0.66
C MET A 335 49.07 -2.22 0.71
N LEU A 336 48.27 -1.20 1.06
CA LEU A 336 47.50 -1.12 2.32
C LEU A 336 45.98 -1.33 2.11
N GLY A 337 45.62 -1.94 0.97
CA GLY A 337 44.24 -2.09 0.52
C GLY A 337 43.69 -0.84 -0.18
N GLY A 338 42.56 -1.01 -0.86
CA GLY A 338 42.02 0.01 -1.76
C GLY A 338 42.60 -0.09 -3.16
N TYR A 339 42.11 0.74 -4.06
CA TYR A 339 42.47 0.67 -5.48
C TYR A 339 42.87 2.05 -5.99
N THR A 340 43.83 2.08 -6.89
CA THR A 340 44.22 3.28 -7.62
C THR A 340 43.90 3.07 -9.08
N VAL A 341 43.21 4.02 -9.69
CA VAL A 341 43.01 4.05 -11.13
C VAL A 341 43.72 5.25 -11.71
N GLN A 342 44.57 4.98 -12.69
CA GLN A 342 45.31 6.00 -13.43
C GLN A 342 44.57 6.29 -14.72
N PHE A 343 44.42 7.57 -15.03
CA PHE A 343 43.66 8.04 -16.17
C PHE A 343 44.46 9.03 -17.02
N LYS A 344 44.13 9.09 -18.31
CA LYS A 344 44.57 10.12 -19.24
C LYS A 344 43.41 10.98 -19.71
N CYS A 345 43.67 12.27 -19.93
CA CYS A 345 42.73 13.21 -20.52
C CYS A 345 42.47 12.98 -22.02
N GLY A 346 43.02 11.90 -22.60
CA GLY A 346 42.98 11.54 -24.02
C GLY A 346 44.36 11.60 -24.69
N ARG A 347 44.38 11.27 -25.99
CA ARG A 347 45.61 11.09 -26.79
C ARG A 347 46.52 12.31 -26.90
N ASN A 348 45.96 13.52 -26.76
CA ASN A 348 46.69 14.79 -26.88
C ASN A 348 47.12 15.36 -25.52
N SER A 349 47.15 14.53 -24.49
CA SER A 349 47.62 14.92 -23.17
C SER A 349 49.12 15.25 -23.19
N PRO A 350 49.57 16.33 -22.50
CA PRO A 350 50.99 16.61 -22.32
C PRO A 350 51.70 15.62 -21.38
N SER A 351 50.94 14.82 -20.63
CA SER A 351 51.48 13.92 -19.60
C SER A 351 51.89 12.59 -20.20
N LEU A 352 53.14 12.17 -19.96
CA LEU A 352 53.70 10.96 -20.53
C LEU A 352 53.05 9.69 -19.96
N ILE A 353 52.80 9.66 -18.65
CA ILE A 353 52.33 8.46 -17.93
C ILE A 353 50.83 8.55 -17.66
N GLN A 354 50.40 9.53 -16.88
CA GLN A 354 49.02 9.73 -16.46
C GLN A 354 48.72 11.23 -16.27
N ASP A 355 47.46 11.61 -16.36
CA ASP A 355 46.98 12.96 -16.02
C ASP A 355 46.27 13.01 -14.68
N ILE A 356 45.55 11.95 -14.34
CA ILE A 356 44.75 11.87 -13.13
C ILE A 356 45.03 10.54 -12.45
N GLN A 357 45.21 10.59 -11.15
CA GLN A 357 45.25 9.43 -10.28
C GLN A 357 44.05 9.48 -9.33
N MET A 358 43.17 8.49 -9.41
CA MET A 358 41.97 8.42 -8.59
C MET A 358 42.08 7.29 -7.57
N SER A 359 41.87 7.63 -6.30
CA SER A 359 41.95 6.69 -5.18
C SER A 359 40.55 6.19 -4.81
N PHE A 360 40.38 4.87 -4.78
CA PHE A 360 39.13 4.18 -4.46
C PHE A 360 39.26 3.40 -3.15
N SER A 361 38.16 3.32 -2.39
CA SER A 361 38.10 2.53 -1.18
C SER A 361 38.20 1.03 -1.46
N LYS A 362 38.60 0.23 -0.46
CA LYS A 362 38.63 -1.24 -0.52
C LYS A 362 37.28 -1.89 -0.87
N HIS A 363 36.18 -1.18 -0.65
CA HIS A 363 34.82 -1.65 -0.95
C HIS A 363 34.42 -1.45 -2.42
N ALA A 364 35.19 -0.67 -3.20
CA ALA A 364 34.90 -0.37 -4.60
C ALA A 364 35.42 -1.44 -5.58
N ARG A 365 35.78 -2.64 -5.09
CA ARG A 365 36.37 -3.71 -5.91
C ARG A 365 35.53 -4.01 -7.16
N ALA A 366 34.21 -4.13 -7.00
CA ALA A 366 33.32 -4.43 -8.12
C ALA A 366 33.43 -3.37 -9.23
N THR A 367 33.36 -2.09 -8.84
CA THR A 367 33.45 -0.95 -9.76
C THR A 367 34.79 -0.88 -10.49
N VAL A 368 35.92 -1.01 -9.79
CA VAL A 368 37.23 -0.90 -10.44
C VAL A 368 37.57 -2.10 -11.34
N MET A 369 37.02 -3.28 -11.03
CA MET A 369 37.21 -4.49 -11.85
C MET A 369 36.44 -4.46 -13.16
N GLU A 370 35.45 -3.57 -13.31
CA GLU A 370 34.72 -3.35 -14.56
C GLU A 370 35.47 -2.41 -15.52
N LEU A 371 36.47 -1.66 -15.03
CA LEU A 371 37.24 -0.73 -15.83
C LEU A 371 38.24 -1.48 -16.72
N GLN A 372 38.17 -1.21 -18.01
CA GLN A 372 39.06 -1.80 -19.00
C GLN A 372 40.18 -0.84 -19.37
N LYS A 373 41.42 -1.31 -19.29
CA LYS A 373 42.59 -0.54 -19.76
C LYS A 373 42.43 -0.15 -21.24
N GLY A 374 42.66 1.12 -21.54
CA GLY A 374 42.50 1.74 -22.86
C GLY A 374 41.07 2.17 -23.20
N ALA A 375 40.07 1.81 -22.39
CA ALA A 375 38.70 2.28 -22.60
C ALA A 375 38.51 3.69 -22.02
N VAL A 376 37.61 4.45 -22.66
CA VAL A 376 37.25 5.82 -22.24
C VAL A 376 35.90 5.78 -21.53
N TYR A 377 35.85 6.34 -20.33
CA TYR A 377 34.62 6.45 -19.53
C TYR A 377 34.36 7.92 -19.18
N GLU A 378 33.08 8.29 -19.05
CA GLU A 378 32.72 9.53 -18.36
C GLU A 378 32.91 9.30 -16.86
N VAL A 379 33.92 9.93 -16.29
CA VAL A 379 34.32 9.78 -14.89
C VAL A 379 33.92 11.04 -14.12
N GLU A 380 33.18 10.84 -13.04
CA GLU A 380 32.92 11.87 -12.04
C GLU A 380 33.82 11.67 -10.82
N GLY A 381 34.31 12.78 -10.28
CA GLY A 381 35.14 12.75 -9.08
C GLY A 381 35.33 14.12 -8.49
N LYS A 382 36.04 14.16 -7.36
CA LYS A 382 36.42 15.38 -6.65
C LYS A 382 37.93 15.52 -6.69
N LEU A 383 38.43 16.70 -7.07
CA LEU A 383 39.85 16.99 -7.05
C LEU A 383 40.35 17.15 -5.60
N THR A 384 41.42 16.43 -5.23
CA THR A 384 41.93 16.40 -3.86
C THR A 384 43.35 16.96 -3.75
N SER A 385 44.20 16.67 -4.73
CA SER A 385 45.60 17.13 -4.78
C SER A 385 46.06 17.41 -6.20
N THR A 386 47.21 18.06 -6.33
CA THR A 386 47.89 18.27 -7.60
C THR A 386 49.39 18.02 -7.41
N SER A 387 50.05 17.46 -8.41
CA SER A 387 51.47 17.18 -8.43
C SER A 387 52.03 17.36 -9.85
N THR A 388 53.19 18.00 -9.95
CA THR A 388 53.90 18.13 -11.23
C THR A 388 54.31 16.77 -11.81
N LEU A 389 54.53 15.75 -10.96
CA LEU A 389 54.96 14.42 -11.37
C LEU A 389 53.80 13.46 -11.62
N PHE A 390 52.81 13.45 -10.72
CA PHE A 390 51.70 12.48 -10.75
C PHE A 390 50.41 13.03 -11.36
N GLY A 391 50.39 14.31 -11.73
CA GLY A 391 49.21 14.98 -12.26
C GLY A 391 48.21 15.34 -11.16
N LEU A 392 46.92 15.27 -11.50
CA LEU A 392 45.82 15.61 -10.61
C LEU A 392 45.45 14.40 -9.75
N GLY A 393 45.34 14.59 -8.44
CA GLY A 393 44.76 13.61 -7.53
C GLY A 393 43.25 13.79 -7.41
N ALA A 394 42.52 12.68 -7.45
CA ALA A 394 41.07 12.67 -7.35
C ALA A 394 40.55 11.53 -6.46
N GLU A 395 39.30 11.65 -6.05
CA GLU A 395 38.52 10.60 -5.39
C GLU A 395 37.13 10.50 -6.04
N PRO A 396 36.52 9.31 -6.08
CA PRO A 396 35.16 9.14 -6.60
C PRO A 396 34.12 9.87 -5.73
N LEU A 397 33.02 10.31 -6.34
CA LEU A 397 31.91 11.01 -5.66
C LEU A 397 30.85 10.07 -5.06
#